data_AF-A0AAW7XSG2-F1
#
_entry.id   AF-A0AAW7XSG2-F1
#
_cell.length_a   1.000
_cell.length_b   1.000
_cell.length_c   1.000
_cell.angle_alpha   90.00
_cell.angle_beta   90.00
_cell.angle_gamma   90.00
#
_symmetry.space_group_name_H-M   'P 1'
#
loop_
_entity.id
_entity.type
_entity.pdbx_description
1 polymer ?
#
loop_
_entity_poly.entity_id
_entity_poly.type
_entity_poly.pdbx_seq_one_letter_code
_entity_poly.pdbx_strand_id
1 'polypeptide(L)'
;MTHRPEYIAGVTTHARRGSIRNAFRYGVDYVLIDMEARARTPMLFSRNGFNLASVYDRDHGGPLKDGRGMSWARDVLAAEGLCDPHVQILLLTQPRFLGYSFNPVSFWLAMQGDALVAVIAEVSTPFGDRHSYLCRQLEFAPITKDSRIDTPKSLHVSPFQEVAGRYEFSFDFSPETIDITILYRNGAEGVVATLSGNRSPLTSPRLVKLGLRRPLGAMRTTILIHWQALRLKLKGAKYRRRPSPPTNEVS
;
A
#
# COMPACT_ATOMS: atom_id res chain seq x y z
N MET A 1 -13.86 -16.82 8.67
CA MET A 1 -13.42 -16.57 10.06
C MET A 1 -13.69 -15.11 10.40
N THR A 2 -14.08 -14.75 11.62
CA THR A 2 -14.28 -13.33 11.98
C THR A 2 -12.92 -12.68 12.24
N HIS A 3 -12.34 -12.02 11.24
CA HIS A 3 -11.03 -11.39 11.37
C HIS A 3 -11.18 -10.10 12.18
N ARG A 4 -10.72 -10.13 13.43
CA ARG A 4 -10.46 -8.90 14.17
C ARG A 4 -9.38 -8.12 13.42
N PRO A 5 -9.43 -6.77 13.42
CA PRO A 5 -8.35 -5.97 12.87
C PRO A 5 -7.00 -6.41 13.43
N GLU A 6 -6.01 -6.50 12.55
CA GLU A 6 -4.63 -6.81 12.92
C GLU A 6 -3.75 -5.58 12.80
N TYR A 7 -2.69 -5.56 13.60
CA TYR A 7 -1.62 -4.60 13.59
C TYR A 7 -0.37 -5.21 12.94
N ILE A 8 0.17 -4.49 11.97
CA ILE A 8 1.41 -4.85 11.28
C ILE A 8 2.52 -3.91 11.73
N ALA A 9 3.47 -4.45 12.49
CA ALA A 9 4.69 -3.74 12.87
C ALA A 9 5.65 -3.73 11.67
N GLY A 10 5.38 -2.83 10.73
CA GLY A 10 6.04 -2.81 9.43
C GLY A 10 7.40 -2.11 9.41
N VAL A 11 8.21 -2.50 8.44
CA VAL A 11 9.38 -1.79 8.02
C VAL A 11 9.38 -1.69 6.51
N THR A 12 9.61 -0.48 6.01
CA THR A 12 9.80 -0.25 4.58
C THR A 12 11.25 0.07 4.27
N THR A 13 11.78 -0.53 3.20
CA THR A 13 13.12 -0.23 2.69
C THR A 13 13.00 0.23 1.25
N HIS A 14 13.55 1.39 0.92
CA HIS A 14 13.67 1.85 -0.45
C HIS A 14 15.15 1.90 -0.82
N ALA A 15 15.53 1.28 -1.94
CA ALA A 15 16.89 1.29 -2.46
C ALA A 15 16.88 1.61 -3.95
N ARG A 16 17.46 2.75 -4.32
CA ARG A 16 17.68 3.15 -5.71
C ARG A 16 18.94 2.51 -6.27
N ARG A 17 18.79 1.84 -7.43
CA ARG A 17 19.85 1.27 -8.25
C ARG A 17 20.16 2.19 -9.43
N GLY A 18 21.41 2.13 -9.89
CA GLY A 18 21.90 2.94 -11.01
C GLY A 18 22.99 3.93 -10.58
N SER A 19 23.11 5.00 -11.36
CA SER A 19 24.15 6.04 -11.23
C SER A 19 24.03 6.81 -9.91
N ILE A 20 22.80 7.15 -9.50
CA ILE A 20 22.53 7.87 -8.24
C ILE A 20 21.99 6.89 -7.20
N ARG A 21 22.87 6.43 -6.31
CA ARG A 21 22.50 5.52 -5.22
C ARG A 21 21.90 6.26 -4.03
N ASN A 22 20.78 5.74 -3.55
CA ASN A 22 20.17 6.18 -2.30
C ASN A 22 19.38 5.03 -1.68
N ALA A 23 19.62 4.72 -0.42
CA ALA A 23 18.86 3.71 0.30
C ALA A 23 18.43 4.24 1.68
N PHE A 24 17.23 3.87 2.11
CA PHE A 24 16.72 4.21 3.42
C PHE A 24 15.75 3.14 3.92
N ARG A 25 15.68 2.99 5.24
CA ARG A 25 14.81 2.06 5.93
C ARG A 25 14.07 2.80 7.04
N TYR A 26 12.74 2.67 7.07
CA TYR A 26 11.90 3.32 8.06
C TYR A 26 10.88 2.33 8.63
N GLY A 27 10.67 2.40 9.94
CA GLY A 27 9.52 1.74 10.53
C GLY A 27 8.23 2.41 10.09
N VAL A 28 7.22 1.62 9.76
CA VAL A 28 5.88 2.04 9.37
C VAL A 28 4.85 1.22 10.13
N ASP A 29 3.64 1.74 10.28
CA ASP A 29 2.59 1.05 11.02
C ASP A 29 1.40 0.88 10.10
N TYR A 30 0.96 -0.36 9.94
CA TYR A 30 -0.17 -0.73 9.10
C TYR A 30 -1.22 -1.45 9.94
N VAL A 31 -2.46 -1.40 9.47
CA VAL A 31 -3.54 -2.26 9.93
C VAL A 31 -3.98 -3.14 8.77
N LEU A 32 -4.33 -4.39 9.07
CA LEU A 32 -4.99 -5.29 8.16
C LEU A 32 -6.43 -5.46 8.64
N ILE A 33 -7.39 -5.10 7.79
CA ILE A 33 -8.82 -5.16 8.13
C ILE A 33 -9.56 -6.00 7.10
N ASP A 34 -10.52 -6.78 7.57
CA ASP A 34 -11.50 -7.43 6.72
C ASP A 34 -12.57 -6.40 6.34
N MET A 35 -12.77 -6.20 5.03
CA MET A 35 -13.66 -5.18 4.50
C MET A 35 -15.13 -5.60 4.56
N GLU A 36 -15.41 -6.90 4.68
CA GLU A 36 -16.76 -7.47 4.80
C GLU A 36 -17.20 -7.62 6.26
N ALA A 37 -16.25 -7.98 7.13
CA ALA A 37 -16.58 -8.24 8.51
C ALA A 37 -16.99 -6.97 9.25
N ARG A 38 -18.16 -7.02 9.89
CA ARG A 38 -18.52 -6.12 11.01
C ARG A 38 -17.82 -6.57 12.29
N ALA A 39 -16.51 -6.79 12.22
CA ALA A 39 -15.74 -7.28 13.35
C ALA A 39 -15.78 -6.28 14.51
N ARG A 40 -15.85 -6.77 15.74
CA ARG A 40 -15.67 -5.93 16.92
C ARG A 40 -14.27 -5.32 16.88
N THR A 41 -14.21 -4.00 16.90
CA THR A 41 -12.95 -3.25 16.96
C THR A 41 -12.55 -2.98 18.42
N PRO A 42 -11.24 -2.80 18.69
CA PRO A 42 -10.80 -2.23 19.97
C PRO A 42 -11.39 -0.83 20.18
N MET A 43 -11.60 -0.43 21.43
CA MET A 43 -12.20 0.88 21.79
C MET A 43 -11.52 2.09 21.13
N LEU A 44 -10.21 2.04 20.94
CA LEU A 44 -9.43 3.15 20.35
C LEU A 44 -9.23 3.03 18.83
N PHE A 45 -9.96 2.12 18.18
CA PHE A 45 -9.98 1.95 16.73
C PHE A 45 -11.40 2.01 16.18
N SER A 46 -11.60 2.82 15.14
CA SER A 46 -12.88 2.92 14.44
C SER A 46 -12.73 2.72 12.93
N ARG A 47 -13.70 2.03 12.32
CA ARG A 47 -13.91 2.05 10.87
C ARG A 47 -15.03 3.05 10.57
N ASN A 48 -14.81 3.95 9.62
CA ASN A 48 -15.73 5.02 9.23
C ASN A 48 -16.16 5.96 10.37
N GLY A 49 -15.31 6.16 11.38
CA GLY A 49 -15.58 7.03 12.52
C GLY A 49 -14.29 7.59 13.13
N PHE A 50 -14.40 8.75 13.78
CA PHE A 50 -13.25 9.39 14.41
C PHE A 50 -12.81 8.59 15.65
N ASN A 51 -11.51 8.40 15.82
CA ASN A 51 -10.90 7.76 16.99
C ASN A 51 -9.40 8.07 17.06
N LEU A 52 -8.68 7.52 18.05
CA LEU A 52 -7.23 7.58 18.12
C LEU A 52 -6.59 7.04 16.84
N ALA A 53 -7.02 5.86 16.39
CA ALA A 53 -6.71 5.33 15.07
C ALA A 53 -7.99 5.00 14.30
N SER A 54 -8.05 5.35 13.01
CA SER A 54 -9.25 5.07 12.21
C SER A 54 -8.94 4.75 10.76
N VAL A 55 -9.79 3.94 10.13
CA VAL A 55 -9.79 3.73 8.68
C VAL A 55 -11.14 4.19 8.15
N TYR A 56 -11.13 4.97 7.06
CA TYR A 56 -12.33 5.38 6.37
C TYR A 56 -12.35 4.75 4.99
N ASP A 57 -13.45 4.10 4.64
CA ASP A 57 -13.62 3.44 3.35
C ASP A 57 -13.53 4.46 2.20
N ARG A 58 -14.01 5.70 2.41
CA ARG A 58 -13.89 6.80 1.44
C ARG A 58 -12.45 7.23 1.11
N ASP A 59 -11.47 6.77 1.88
CA ASP A 59 -10.06 7.06 1.58
C ASP A 59 -9.49 6.07 0.58
N HIS A 60 -10.23 5.00 0.27
CA HIS A 60 -9.73 3.84 -0.46
C HIS A 60 -10.70 3.45 -1.58
N GLY A 61 -10.16 2.99 -2.70
CA GLY A 61 -10.90 2.37 -3.79
C GLY A 61 -11.56 3.40 -4.69
N GLY A 62 -10.75 4.03 -5.54
CA GLY A 62 -11.15 5.11 -6.44
C GLY A 62 -10.42 6.42 -6.12
N PRO A 63 -10.95 7.57 -6.58
CA PRO A 63 -10.33 8.87 -6.41
C PRO A 63 -10.03 9.21 -4.94
N LEU A 64 -8.97 9.99 -4.72
CA LEU A 64 -8.55 10.42 -3.39
C LEU A 64 -9.70 11.14 -2.66
N LYS A 65 -10.03 10.65 -1.45
CA LYS A 65 -11.11 11.15 -0.57
C LYS A 65 -12.55 10.93 -1.07
N ASP A 66 -12.71 10.34 -2.25
CA ASP A 66 -14.00 9.98 -2.85
C ASP A 66 -14.00 8.49 -3.25
N GLY A 67 -13.37 7.67 -2.41
CA GLY A 67 -13.29 6.23 -2.60
C GLY A 67 -14.63 5.55 -2.34
N ARG A 68 -14.90 4.45 -3.05
CA ARG A 68 -16.08 3.60 -2.86
C ARG A 68 -15.79 2.40 -1.94
N GLY A 69 -14.56 2.28 -1.43
CA GLY A 69 -14.17 1.23 -0.52
C GLY A 69 -14.26 -0.16 -1.16
N MET A 70 -14.90 -1.09 -0.45
CA MET A 70 -14.99 -2.50 -0.87
C MET A 70 -15.68 -2.68 -2.23
N SER A 71 -16.72 -1.89 -2.54
CA SER A 71 -17.46 -2.05 -3.81
C SER A 71 -16.57 -1.76 -5.01
N TRP A 72 -15.69 -0.77 -4.92
CA TRP A 72 -14.68 -0.53 -5.97
C TRP A 72 -13.75 -1.73 -6.15
N ALA A 73 -13.26 -2.32 -5.06
CA ALA A 73 -12.36 -3.48 -5.16
C ALA A 73 -13.08 -4.68 -5.80
N ARG A 74 -14.35 -4.89 -5.47
CA ARG A 74 -15.20 -5.91 -6.12
C ARG A 74 -15.38 -5.64 -7.62
N ASP A 75 -15.68 -4.40 -8.00
CA ASP A 75 -15.86 -4.02 -9.40
C ASP A 75 -14.57 -4.26 -10.21
N VAL A 76 -13.41 -3.87 -9.66
CA VAL A 76 -12.10 -4.09 -10.30
C VAL A 76 -11.80 -5.57 -10.49
N LEU A 77 -12.06 -6.40 -9.48
CA LEU A 77 -11.83 -7.85 -9.55
C LEU A 77 -12.81 -8.53 -10.52
N ALA A 78 -14.09 -8.13 -10.49
CA ALA A 78 -15.11 -8.68 -11.36
C ALA A 78 -14.88 -8.34 -12.83
N ALA A 79 -14.38 -7.14 -13.14
CA ALA A 79 -14.00 -6.73 -14.49
C ALA A 79 -12.93 -7.66 -15.11
N GLU A 80 -12.14 -8.31 -14.27
CA GLU A 80 -11.07 -9.24 -14.66
C GLU A 80 -11.47 -10.71 -14.52
N GLY A 81 -12.75 -10.98 -14.20
CA GLY A 81 -13.33 -12.31 -14.14
C GLY A 81 -13.39 -12.94 -12.75
N LEU A 82 -12.89 -12.28 -11.69
CA LEU A 82 -13.01 -12.77 -10.32
C LEU A 82 -14.33 -12.29 -9.69
N CYS A 83 -15.41 -12.97 -10.03
CA CYS A 83 -16.78 -12.63 -9.61
C CYS A 83 -17.27 -13.43 -8.39
N ASP A 84 -16.46 -14.34 -7.84
CA ASP A 84 -16.86 -15.19 -6.73
C ASP A 84 -17.16 -14.35 -5.46
N PRO A 85 -18.41 -14.32 -4.96
CA PRO A 85 -18.75 -13.56 -3.76
C PRO A 85 -18.04 -14.08 -2.51
N HIS A 86 -17.57 -15.33 -2.48
CA HIS A 86 -16.86 -15.92 -1.36
C HIS A 86 -15.38 -15.49 -1.27
N VAL A 87 -14.86 -14.80 -2.29
CA VAL A 87 -13.54 -14.18 -2.21
C VAL A 87 -13.57 -13.07 -1.19
N GLN A 88 -12.87 -13.25 -0.09
CA GLN A 88 -12.77 -12.27 0.98
C GLN A 88 -11.83 -11.14 0.56
N ILE A 89 -12.23 -9.90 0.85
CA ILE A 89 -11.40 -8.72 0.62
C ILE A 89 -10.83 -8.19 1.93
N LEU A 90 -9.50 -8.24 2.06
CA LEU A 90 -8.77 -7.58 3.13
C LEU A 90 -8.14 -6.28 2.62
N LEU A 91 -7.98 -5.30 3.51
CA LEU A 91 -7.27 -4.05 3.23
C LEU A 91 -6.10 -3.90 4.19
N LEU A 92 -4.89 -3.86 3.64
CA LEU A 92 -3.66 -3.49 4.32
C LEU A 92 -3.37 -2.01 4.08
N THR A 93 -3.52 -1.18 5.11
CA THR A 93 -3.47 0.29 5.00
C THR A 93 -2.84 0.95 6.22
N GLN A 94 -2.33 2.18 6.09
CA GLN A 94 -1.96 3.01 7.24
C GLN A 94 -3.21 3.70 7.80
N PRO A 95 -3.55 3.53 9.09
CA PRO A 95 -4.70 4.21 9.67
C PRO A 95 -4.45 5.71 9.80
N ARG A 96 -5.53 6.50 9.77
CA ARG A 96 -5.51 7.88 10.30
C ARG A 96 -5.19 7.83 11.78
N PHE A 97 -4.37 8.77 12.25
CA PHE A 97 -4.13 9.00 13.66
C PHE A 97 -4.68 10.36 14.06
N LEU A 98 -5.64 10.40 15.00
CA LEU A 98 -6.38 11.62 15.38
C LEU A 98 -6.89 12.43 14.17
N GLY A 99 -7.40 11.73 13.16
CA GLY A 99 -7.95 12.32 11.93
C GLY A 99 -6.92 12.65 10.84
N TYR A 100 -5.62 12.61 11.12
CA TYR A 100 -4.56 12.88 10.15
C TYR A 100 -4.04 11.59 9.51
N SER A 101 -3.92 11.57 8.19
CA SER A 101 -3.30 10.48 7.43
C SER A 101 -2.47 11.00 6.28
N PHE A 102 -1.39 10.29 6.00
CA PHE A 102 -0.78 10.27 4.68
C PHE A 102 -0.43 8.81 4.40
N ASN A 103 -1.14 8.18 3.47
CA ASN A 103 -0.95 6.78 3.12
C ASN A 103 -0.42 6.69 1.68
N PRO A 104 0.88 6.36 1.48
CA PRO A 104 1.47 6.30 0.16
C PRO A 104 1.04 5.05 -0.63
N VAL A 105 0.68 3.96 0.05
CA VAL A 105 0.26 2.72 -0.60
C VAL A 105 -0.64 1.89 0.32
N SER A 106 -1.77 1.46 -0.24
CA SER A 106 -2.66 0.44 0.32
C SER A 106 -2.64 -0.81 -0.56
N PHE A 107 -2.83 -1.96 0.06
CA PHE A 107 -2.96 -3.23 -0.66
C PHE A 107 -4.32 -3.85 -0.34
N TRP A 108 -5.13 -4.04 -1.39
CA TRP A 108 -6.35 -4.83 -1.32
C TRP A 108 -5.99 -6.28 -1.61
N LEU A 109 -6.22 -7.18 -0.67
CA LEU A 109 -5.88 -8.60 -0.79
C LEU A 109 -7.17 -9.38 -1.01
N ALA A 110 -7.25 -10.06 -2.16
CA ALA A 110 -8.35 -10.98 -2.47
C ALA A 110 -7.95 -12.38 -2.03
N MET A 111 -8.69 -12.94 -1.07
CA MET A 111 -8.41 -14.24 -0.45
C MET A 111 -9.50 -15.24 -0.83
N GLN A 112 -9.10 -16.41 -1.33
CA GLN A 112 -10.00 -17.54 -1.53
C GLN A 112 -9.62 -18.65 -0.54
N GLY A 113 -10.38 -18.74 0.56
CA GLY A 113 -9.91 -19.47 1.74
C GLY A 113 -8.63 -18.85 2.29
N ASP A 114 -7.58 -19.65 2.45
CA ASP A 114 -6.26 -19.18 2.91
C ASP A 114 -5.33 -18.76 1.75
N ALA A 115 -5.77 -18.92 0.49
CA ALA A 115 -4.96 -18.58 -0.68
C ALA A 115 -5.16 -17.11 -1.08
N LEU A 116 -4.05 -16.38 -1.24
CA LEU A 116 -4.04 -15.06 -1.86
C LEU A 116 -4.15 -15.22 -3.37
N VAL A 117 -5.22 -14.71 -4.00
CA VAL A 117 -5.47 -14.94 -5.44
C VAL A 117 -5.32 -13.67 -6.30
N ALA A 118 -5.47 -12.49 -5.69
CA ALA A 118 -5.16 -11.21 -6.33
C ALA A 118 -4.77 -10.15 -5.29
N VAL A 119 -4.01 -9.15 -5.73
CA VAL A 119 -3.69 -7.96 -4.96
C VAL A 119 -3.92 -6.72 -5.80
N ILE A 120 -4.64 -5.72 -5.28
CA ILE A 120 -4.67 -4.38 -5.89
C ILE A 120 -3.76 -3.47 -5.08
N ALA A 121 -2.63 -3.06 -5.66
CA ALA A 121 -1.71 -2.11 -5.07
C ALA A 121 -2.16 -0.68 -5.40
N GLU A 122 -2.90 -0.05 -4.50
CA GLU A 122 -3.38 1.33 -4.61
C GLU A 122 -2.27 2.29 -4.18
N VAL A 123 -1.63 2.97 -5.12
CA VAL A 123 -0.50 3.86 -4.88
C VAL A 123 -0.94 5.32 -4.98
N SER A 124 -0.70 6.10 -3.92
CA SER A 124 -0.98 7.54 -3.89
C SER A 124 0.33 8.33 -3.82
N THR A 125 0.46 9.35 -4.67
CA THR A 125 1.63 10.23 -4.67
C THR A 125 1.44 11.39 -3.69
N PRO A 126 2.55 11.98 -3.18
CA PRO A 126 2.50 13.21 -2.41
C PRO A 126 1.88 14.40 -3.15
N PHE A 127 1.75 14.31 -4.47
CA PHE A 127 1.24 15.37 -5.34
C PHE A 127 -0.26 15.24 -5.63
N GLY A 128 -0.94 14.31 -4.94
CA GLY A 128 -2.37 14.09 -5.09
C GLY A 128 -2.77 13.25 -6.30
N ASP A 129 -1.84 12.52 -6.91
CA ASP A 129 -2.19 11.48 -7.89
C ASP A 129 -2.45 10.16 -7.19
N ARG A 130 -3.31 9.33 -7.78
CA ARG A 130 -3.49 7.94 -7.38
C ARG A 130 -3.60 7.06 -8.61
N HIS A 131 -3.04 5.86 -8.53
CA HIS A 131 -3.22 4.82 -9.52
C HIS A 131 -3.04 3.46 -8.85
N SER A 132 -3.74 2.45 -9.37
CA SER A 132 -3.76 1.12 -8.80
C SER A 132 -3.21 0.09 -9.78
N TYR A 133 -2.44 -0.88 -9.27
CA TYR A 133 -1.94 -1.99 -10.06
C TYR A 133 -2.63 -3.27 -9.62
N LEU A 134 -3.34 -3.94 -10.53
CA LEU A 134 -3.89 -5.25 -10.26
C LEU A 134 -2.82 -6.31 -10.50
N CYS A 135 -2.53 -7.07 -9.45
CA CYS A 135 -1.56 -8.14 -9.44
C CYS A 135 -2.29 -9.48 -9.32
N ARG A 136 -2.26 -10.30 -10.37
CA ARG A 136 -2.84 -11.65 -10.37
C ARG A 136 -1.98 -12.61 -11.20
N GLN A 137 -2.06 -13.90 -10.87
CA GLN A 137 -1.59 -14.98 -11.74
C GLN A 137 -2.62 -15.23 -12.87
N LEU A 138 -2.25 -16.08 -13.84
CA LEU A 138 -3.21 -16.59 -14.81
C LEU A 138 -4.34 -17.34 -14.08
N GLU A 139 -5.58 -17.12 -14.50
CA GLU A 139 -6.78 -17.75 -13.90
C GLU A 139 -6.90 -17.56 -12.37
N PHE A 140 -6.31 -16.49 -11.81
CA PHE A 140 -6.30 -16.23 -10.36
C PHE A 140 -5.70 -17.38 -9.53
N ALA A 141 -4.73 -18.11 -10.10
CA ALA A 141 -3.98 -19.10 -9.34
C ALA A 141 -3.33 -18.46 -8.08
N PRO A 142 -3.12 -19.24 -7.00
CA PRO A 142 -2.57 -18.71 -5.75
C PRO A 142 -1.22 -17.97 -5.96
N ILE A 143 -1.14 -16.77 -5.41
CA ILE A 143 0.07 -15.98 -5.31
C ILE A 143 0.86 -16.49 -4.10
N THR A 144 2.09 -16.93 -4.36
CA THR A 144 3.04 -17.38 -3.35
C THR A 144 4.26 -16.47 -3.32
N LYS A 145 5.15 -16.65 -2.34
CA LYS A 145 6.43 -15.92 -2.24
C LYS A 145 7.31 -16.04 -3.50
N ASP A 146 7.11 -17.08 -4.31
CA ASP A 146 7.89 -17.35 -5.52
C ASP A 146 7.21 -16.77 -6.78
N SER A 147 5.94 -16.34 -6.67
CA SER A 147 5.23 -15.63 -7.74
C SER A 147 5.93 -14.30 -8.06
N ARG A 148 6.08 -14.01 -9.35
CA ARG A 148 6.54 -12.72 -9.87
C ARG A 148 5.50 -12.19 -10.83
N ILE A 149 4.96 -11.02 -10.54
CA ILE A 149 3.89 -10.41 -11.33
C ILE A 149 4.44 -9.14 -11.98
N ASP A 150 4.57 -9.17 -13.30
CA ASP A 150 5.20 -8.12 -14.10
C ASP A 150 4.18 -7.21 -14.79
N THR A 151 4.08 -5.96 -14.36
CA THR A 151 3.16 -4.95 -14.92
C THR A 151 3.93 -3.73 -15.44
N PRO A 152 3.56 -3.16 -16.61
CA PRO A 152 4.12 -1.89 -17.08
C PRO A 152 3.96 -0.76 -16.05
N LYS A 153 4.98 0.11 -15.91
CA LYS A 153 4.87 1.27 -15.00
C LYS A 153 3.99 2.36 -15.62
N SER A 154 2.85 2.63 -14.98
CA SER A 154 1.87 3.63 -15.45
C SER A 154 1.85 4.93 -14.62
N LEU A 155 2.43 4.95 -13.40
CA LEU A 155 2.38 6.11 -12.49
C LEU A 155 3.74 6.81 -12.30
N HIS A 156 3.73 8.14 -12.37
CA HIS A 156 4.87 9.00 -12.03
C HIS A 156 5.00 9.20 -10.51
N VAL A 157 5.47 8.17 -9.82
CA VAL A 157 5.58 8.16 -8.35
C VAL A 157 6.76 8.99 -7.79
N SER A 158 7.72 9.37 -8.63
CA SER A 158 8.90 10.12 -8.22
C SER A 158 9.33 11.12 -9.30
N PRO A 159 9.57 12.41 -8.97
CA PRO A 159 10.00 13.44 -9.92
C PRO A 159 11.41 13.21 -10.50
N PHE A 160 12.11 12.17 -10.02
CA PHE A 160 13.43 11.77 -10.48
C PHE A 160 13.41 10.45 -11.28
N GLN A 161 12.23 9.93 -11.61
CA GLN A 161 12.06 8.72 -12.39
C GLN A 161 11.16 8.97 -13.59
N GLU A 162 11.45 8.32 -14.71
CA GLU A 162 10.54 8.28 -15.84
C GLU A 162 9.32 7.38 -15.56
N VAL A 163 8.21 7.65 -16.25
CA VAL A 163 7.12 6.69 -16.44
C VAL A 163 7.49 5.78 -17.61
N ALA A 164 8.53 4.99 -17.41
CA ALA A 164 9.06 4.04 -18.38
C ALA A 164 9.64 2.86 -17.61
N GLY A 165 9.60 1.66 -18.18
CA GLY A 165 10.04 0.43 -17.49
C GLY A 165 8.90 -0.38 -16.87
N ARG A 166 9.23 -1.34 -16.02
CA ARG A 166 8.29 -2.32 -15.47
C ARG A 166 8.37 -2.38 -13.94
N TYR A 167 7.23 -2.68 -13.32
CA TYR A 167 7.16 -3.14 -11.94
C TYR A 167 7.06 -4.66 -11.92
N GLU A 168 7.87 -5.28 -11.08
CA GLU A 168 7.77 -6.68 -10.70
C GLU A 168 7.33 -6.72 -9.23
N PHE A 169 6.17 -7.32 -8.98
CA PHE A 169 5.60 -7.47 -7.64
C PHE A 169 5.80 -8.90 -7.14
N SER A 170 6.12 -9.01 -5.84
CA SER A 170 6.18 -10.26 -5.09
C SER A 170 5.46 -10.08 -3.76
N PHE A 171 4.69 -11.09 -3.36
CA PHE A 171 3.90 -11.08 -2.14
C PHE A 171 4.13 -12.39 -1.39
N ASP A 172 4.50 -12.29 -0.12
CA ASP A 172 4.47 -13.38 0.85
C ASP A 172 3.51 -12.99 1.97
N PHE A 173 2.37 -13.66 2.02
CA PHE A 173 1.31 -13.38 2.97
C PHE A 173 1.03 -14.65 3.78
N SER A 174 1.58 -14.70 5.00
CA SER A 174 1.38 -15.80 5.95
C SER A 174 0.54 -15.34 7.14
N PRO A 175 -0.02 -16.23 7.96
CA PRO A 175 -0.74 -15.86 9.20
C PRO A 175 0.09 -15.03 10.19
N GLU A 176 1.42 -15.13 10.14
CA GLU A 176 2.37 -14.50 11.07
C GLU A 176 3.05 -13.27 10.49
N THR A 177 3.23 -13.21 9.18
CA THR A 177 4.06 -12.19 8.52
C THR A 177 3.50 -11.75 7.18
N ILE A 178 3.86 -10.54 6.80
CA ILE A 178 3.62 -9.99 5.46
C ILE A 178 4.97 -9.52 4.93
N ASP A 179 5.33 -9.91 3.72
CA ASP A 179 6.42 -9.34 2.93
C ASP A 179 5.90 -8.98 1.54
N ILE A 180 6.11 -7.73 1.15
CA ILE A 180 5.77 -7.21 -0.16
C ILE A 180 7.02 -6.58 -0.73
N THR A 181 7.39 -7.01 -1.93
CA THR A 181 8.50 -6.44 -2.68
C THR A 181 8.00 -5.90 -4.01
N ILE A 182 8.30 -4.64 -4.27
CA ILE A 182 8.01 -3.93 -5.52
C ILE A 182 9.33 -3.52 -6.13
N LEU A 183 9.64 -4.11 -7.28
CA LEU A 183 10.87 -3.85 -8.00
C LEU A 183 10.56 -3.08 -9.28
N TYR A 184 10.99 -1.84 -9.32
CA TYR A 184 11.00 -1.03 -10.53
C TYR A 184 12.31 -1.21 -11.29
N ARG A 185 12.24 -1.57 -12.57
CA ARG A 185 13.39 -1.67 -13.48
C ARG A 185 13.19 -0.78 -14.72
N ASN A 186 14.22 0.00 -15.06
CA ASN A 186 14.34 0.74 -16.31
C ASN A 186 15.81 0.78 -16.74
N GLY A 187 16.21 -0.18 -17.59
CA GLY A 187 17.61 -0.37 -17.98
C GLY A 187 18.52 -0.62 -16.77
N ALA A 188 19.59 0.17 -16.65
CA ALA A 188 20.52 0.13 -15.51
C ALA A 188 20.00 0.83 -14.25
N GLU A 189 18.90 1.59 -14.34
CA GLU A 189 18.27 2.29 -13.22
C GLU A 189 17.13 1.47 -12.64
N GLY A 190 16.85 1.66 -11.35
CA GLY A 190 15.74 0.97 -10.70
C GLY A 190 15.52 1.40 -9.26
N VAL A 191 14.41 0.96 -8.69
CA VAL A 191 14.12 1.12 -7.25
C VAL A 191 13.55 -0.17 -6.73
N VAL A 192 14.07 -0.64 -5.61
CA VAL A 192 13.44 -1.70 -4.82
C VAL A 192 12.73 -1.02 -3.67
N ALA A 193 11.44 -1.29 -3.51
CA ALA A 193 10.65 -0.89 -2.35
C ALA A 193 10.12 -2.16 -1.67
N THR A 194 10.36 -2.30 -0.38
CA THR A 194 9.82 -3.42 0.41
C THR A 194 8.89 -2.91 1.49
N LEU A 195 7.93 -3.74 1.89
CA LEU A 195 7.13 -3.61 3.10
C LEU A 195 7.06 -4.98 3.77
N SER A 196 7.71 -5.12 4.92
CA SER A 196 7.76 -6.37 5.67
C SER A 196 7.33 -6.14 7.12
N GLY A 197 6.55 -7.03 7.73
CA GLY A 197 6.20 -6.91 9.14
C GLY A 197 5.46 -8.10 9.73
N ASN A 198 5.50 -8.20 11.05
CA ASN A 198 4.78 -9.24 11.80
C ASN A 198 3.31 -8.84 11.97
N ARG A 199 2.43 -9.83 11.79
CA ARG A 199 0.99 -9.76 12.03
C ARG A 199 0.70 -10.04 13.49
N SER A 200 -0.26 -9.31 14.04
CA SER A 200 -0.68 -9.53 15.42
C SER A 200 -2.01 -8.83 15.71
N PRO A 201 -2.79 -9.24 16.73
CA PRO A 201 -4.07 -8.59 17.00
C PRO A 201 -3.93 -7.08 17.30
N LEU A 202 -4.82 -6.28 16.71
CA LEU A 202 -4.92 -4.86 17.06
C LEU A 202 -5.56 -4.72 18.45
N THR A 203 -4.95 -3.93 19.33
CA THR A 203 -5.46 -3.69 20.69
C THR A 203 -5.30 -2.22 21.07
N SER A 204 -6.19 -1.71 21.94
CA SER A 204 -6.13 -0.32 22.41
C SER A 204 -4.78 0.05 23.05
N PRO A 205 -4.16 -0.78 23.92
CA PRO A 205 -2.84 -0.45 24.48
C PRO A 205 -1.75 -0.29 23.43
N ARG A 206 -1.80 -1.07 22.34
CA ARG A 206 -0.84 -0.94 21.23
C ARG A 206 -1.04 0.35 20.44
N LEU A 207 -2.29 0.78 20.24
CA LEU A 207 -2.61 2.05 19.58
C LEU A 207 -2.10 3.26 20.36
N VAL A 208 -2.24 3.24 21.70
CA VAL A 208 -1.66 4.26 22.57
C VAL A 208 -0.13 4.27 22.45
N LYS A 209 0.50 3.09 22.54
CA LYS A 209 1.96 2.95 22.38
C LYS A 209 2.44 3.49 21.03
N LEU A 210 1.69 3.25 19.96
CA LEU A 210 1.99 3.74 18.62
C LEU A 210 1.93 5.26 18.54
N GLY A 211 0.85 5.85 19.07
CA GLY A 211 0.70 7.31 19.18
C GLY A 211 1.84 7.99 19.91
N LEU A 212 2.29 7.38 21.01
CA LEU A 212 3.41 7.88 21.81
C LEU A 212 4.76 7.70 21.11
N ARG A 213 4.98 6.59 20.39
CA ARG A 213 6.26 6.33 19.70
C ARG A 213 6.43 7.17 18.43
N ARG A 214 5.32 7.57 17.80
CA ARG A 214 5.34 8.30 16.53
C ARG A 214 4.30 9.42 16.52
N PRO A 215 4.47 10.46 17.37
CA PRO A 215 3.62 11.63 17.30
C PRO A 215 3.70 12.22 15.88
N LEU A 216 2.55 12.61 15.32
CA LEU A 216 2.45 13.20 13.99
C LEU A 216 2.99 12.31 12.85
N GLY A 217 2.81 10.98 12.93
CA GLY A 217 3.34 10.00 11.95
C GLY A 217 3.04 10.35 10.47
N ALA A 218 1.86 10.89 10.17
CA ALA A 218 1.51 11.37 8.84
C ALA A 218 2.40 12.55 8.39
N MET A 219 2.57 13.57 9.23
CA MET A 219 3.45 14.71 8.93
C MET A 219 4.90 14.27 8.78
N ARG A 220 5.37 13.35 9.64
CA ARG A 220 6.71 12.77 9.53
C ARG A 220 6.93 12.10 8.19
N THR A 221 5.96 11.33 7.69
CA THR A 221 6.07 10.66 6.39
C THR A 221 6.21 11.69 5.26
N THR A 222 5.37 12.73 5.24
CA THR A 222 5.48 13.83 4.27
C THR A 222 6.84 14.52 4.36
N ILE A 223 7.32 14.84 5.57
CA ILE A 223 8.64 15.47 5.78
C ILE A 223 9.76 14.57 5.25
N LEU A 224 9.72 13.26 5.55
CA LEU A 224 10.73 12.30 5.09
C LEU A 224 10.75 12.18 3.57
N ILE A 225 9.59 12.22 2.92
CA ILE A 225 9.50 12.20 1.46
C ILE A 225 10.15 13.45 0.86
N HIS A 226 9.81 14.63 1.36
CA HIS A 226 10.40 15.90 0.90
C HIS A 226 11.91 15.96 1.20
N TRP A 227 12.33 15.46 2.35
CA TRP A 227 13.74 15.35 2.73
C TRP A 227 14.54 14.43 1.78
N GLN A 228 14.01 13.26 1.45
CA GLN A 228 14.65 12.35 0.50
C GLN A 228 14.68 12.94 -0.91
N ALA A 229 13.62 13.64 -1.32
CA ALA A 229 13.61 14.38 -2.59
C ALA A 229 14.68 15.47 -2.63
N LEU A 230 14.86 16.23 -1.54
CA LEU A 230 15.92 17.23 -1.41
C LEU A 230 17.31 16.61 -1.46
N ARG A 231 17.56 15.50 -0.74
CA ARG A 231 18.85 14.78 -0.80
C ARG A 231 19.17 14.30 -2.21
N LEU A 232 18.17 13.82 -2.96
CA LEU A 232 18.38 13.44 -4.36
C LEU A 232 18.72 14.66 -5.23
N LYS A 233 18.04 15.79 -5.04
CA LYS A 233 18.36 17.05 -5.74
C LYS A 233 19.79 17.52 -5.45
N LEU A 234 20.21 17.47 -4.18
CA LEU A 234 21.58 17.82 -3.77
C LEU A 234 22.63 16.85 -4.33
N LYS A 235 22.26 15.58 -4.56
CA LYS A 235 23.10 14.57 -5.25
C LYS A 235 23.09 14.71 -6.79
N GLY A 236 22.50 15.77 -7.33
CA GLY A 236 22.48 16.03 -8.78
C GLY A 236 21.39 15.29 -9.56
N ALA A 237 20.38 14.71 -8.89
CA ALA A 237 19.27 14.09 -9.60
C ALA A 237 18.48 15.15 -10.39
N LYS A 238 18.36 14.94 -11.71
CA LYS A 238 17.65 15.85 -12.60
C LYS A 238 16.15 15.82 -12.27
N TYR A 239 15.61 16.97 -11.86
CA TYR A 239 14.18 17.16 -11.67
C TYR A 239 13.47 17.08 -13.04
N ARG A 240 12.45 16.25 -13.14
CA ARG A 240 11.65 16.08 -14.37
C ARG A 240 10.27 16.69 -14.16
N ARG A 241 9.77 17.42 -15.17
CA ARG A 241 8.41 17.95 -15.15
C ARG A 241 7.42 16.78 -15.11
N ARG A 242 6.44 16.88 -14.23
CA ARG A 242 5.37 15.90 -14.03
C ARG A 242 4.57 15.74 -15.35
N PRO A 243 4.46 14.53 -15.92
CA PRO A 243 3.53 14.26 -17.00
C PRO A 243 2.09 14.22 -16.44
N SER A 244 1.09 14.35 -17.32
CA SER A 244 -0.30 14.13 -16.94
C SER A 244 -0.47 12.72 -16.34
N PRO A 245 -1.28 12.55 -15.27
CA PRO A 245 -1.55 11.24 -14.70
C PRO A 245 -2.24 10.33 -15.72
N PRO A 246 -2.10 8.98 -15.58
CA PRO A 246 -2.77 8.03 -16.46
C PRO A 246 -4.29 8.22 -16.41
N THR A 247 -4.94 8.09 -17.56
CA THR A 247 -6.41 8.25 -17.68
C THR A 247 -7.16 7.05 -17.10
N ASN A 248 -6.54 5.87 -17.07
CA ASN A 248 -7.09 4.66 -16.46
C ASN A 248 -6.71 4.60 -14.97
N GLU A 249 -7.70 4.36 -14.11
CA GLU A 249 -7.50 4.26 -12.66
C GLU A 249 -6.72 3.00 -12.24
N VAL A 250 -6.84 1.92 -13.02
CA VAL A 250 -6.22 0.61 -12.77
C VAL A 250 -5.42 0.16 -14.00
N SER A 251 -4.27 -0.45 -13.77
CA SER A 251 -3.45 -1.16 -14.77
C SER A 251 -3.13 -2.58 -14.33
#